data_AF-A0A329CVB3-F1
#
_entry.id   AF-A0A329CVB3-F1
#
_cell.length_a   1.000
_cell.length_b   1.000
_cell.length_c   1.000
_cell.angle_alpha   90.00
_cell.angle_beta   90.00
_cell.angle_gamma   90.00
#
_symmetry.space_group_name_H-M   'P 1'
#
loop_
_entity.id
_entity.type
_entity.pdbx_description
1 polymer ?
#
loop_
_entity_poly.entity_id
_entity_poly.type
_entity_poly.pdbx_seq_one_letter_code
_entity_poly.pdbx_strand_id
1 'polypeptide(L)'
;MNNNINTFKKFQDDNQDARAKIIQNYLHLAKKRKLGFPHVTALAEALAEHLSIAEGKPCSKSTLLRNQKYKVKLVGFMAVANITNHKNGKGDGFSGRPEVENFKERLEITNLRRENERLKILYQETERRKEEERNRESEVLLTGGDAERRSIEELQNRHALTCQALHALLTYIEDFVLVDADGERFIDRAKLRNNVIVEHRLASPFFDWLRAHRGILGGKS
;
A
#
# COMPACT_ATOMS: atom_id res chain seq x y z
N MET A 1 11.15 -4.55 1.01
CA MET A 1 9.84 -4.84 1.62
C MET A 1 9.31 -6.15 1.03
N ASN A 2 9.37 -7.26 1.76
CA ASN A 2 8.72 -8.51 1.36
C ASN A 2 7.59 -8.80 2.35
N ASN A 3 6.37 -8.40 2.00
CA ASN A 3 5.17 -8.91 2.65
C ASN A 3 5.01 -10.37 2.25
N ASN A 4 5.64 -11.25 3.01
CA ASN A 4 5.50 -12.70 2.84
C ASN A 4 4.13 -13.10 3.40
N ILE A 5 3.07 -12.66 2.72
CA ILE A 5 1.72 -13.18 2.91
C ILE A 5 1.86 -14.68 2.70
N ASN A 6 1.57 -15.46 3.74
CA ASN A 6 1.70 -16.90 3.68
C ASN A 6 0.67 -17.46 2.67
N THR A 7 1.06 -17.49 1.40
CA THR A 7 0.23 -17.85 0.23
C THR A 7 -0.41 -19.22 0.43
N PHE A 8 0.30 -20.12 1.12
CA PHE A 8 -0.18 -21.45 1.46
C PHE A 8 -1.34 -21.43 2.46
N LYS A 9 -1.29 -20.55 3.47
CA LYS A 9 -2.38 -20.39 4.43
C LYS A 9 -3.64 -19.84 3.77
N LYS A 10 -3.50 -18.83 2.92
CA LYS A 10 -4.62 -18.28 2.13
C LYS A 10 -5.24 -19.35 1.23
N PHE A 11 -4.40 -20.12 0.52
CA PHE A 11 -4.86 -21.23 -0.31
C PHE A 11 -5.61 -22.31 0.49
N GLN A 12 -5.16 -22.64 1.70
CA GLN A 12 -5.87 -23.57 2.58
C GLN A 12 -7.22 -23.03 3.03
N ASP A 13 -7.29 -21.76 3.43
CA ASP A 13 -8.54 -21.12 3.85
C ASP A 13 -9.54 -21.05 2.68
N ASP A 14 -9.08 -20.66 1.48
CA ASP A 14 -9.90 -20.59 0.27
C ASP A 14 -10.47 -21.97 -0.12
N ASN A 15 -9.65 -23.04 -0.03
CA ASN A 15 -10.12 -24.40 -0.25
C ASN A 15 -11.13 -24.86 0.81
N GLN A 16 -10.90 -24.48 2.07
CA GLN A 16 -11.83 -24.82 3.12
C GLN A 16 -13.19 -24.14 2.92
N ASP A 17 -13.18 -22.92 2.39
CA ASP A 17 -14.35 -22.09 2.11
C ASP A 17 -15.13 -22.60 0.91
N ALA A 18 -14.43 -23.01 -0.16
CA ALA A 18 -15.05 -23.66 -1.31
C ALA A 18 -15.81 -24.92 -0.89
N ARG A 19 -15.18 -25.81 -0.11
CA ARG A 19 -15.83 -27.02 0.41
C ARG A 19 -16.98 -26.67 1.37
N ALA A 20 -16.84 -25.65 2.21
CA ALA A 20 -17.91 -25.19 3.11
C ALA A 20 -19.19 -24.79 2.37
N LYS A 21 -19.06 -24.21 1.16
CA LYS A 21 -20.21 -23.88 0.30
C LYS A 21 -20.91 -25.13 -0.22
N ILE A 22 -20.15 -26.13 -0.68
CA ILE A 22 -20.72 -27.41 -1.14
C ILE A 22 -21.50 -28.09 -0.01
N ILE A 23 -20.94 -28.11 1.20
CA ILE A 23 -21.60 -28.62 2.40
C ILE A 23 -22.92 -27.89 2.64
N GLN A 24 -22.91 -26.56 2.58
CA GLN A 24 -24.12 -25.76 2.80
C GLN A 24 -25.21 -26.02 1.75
N ASN A 25 -24.82 -26.20 0.49
CA ASN A 25 -25.75 -26.56 -0.59
C ASN A 25 -26.38 -27.93 -0.36
N TYR A 26 -25.57 -28.93 0.03
CA TYR A 26 -26.08 -30.25 0.37
C TYR A 26 -27.05 -30.21 1.55
N LEU A 27 -26.72 -29.49 2.63
CA LEU A 27 -27.60 -29.34 3.78
C LEU A 27 -28.91 -28.63 3.40
N HIS A 28 -28.86 -27.65 2.51
CA HIS A 28 -30.07 -27.00 2.00
C HIS A 28 -30.95 -27.96 1.19
N LEU A 29 -30.35 -28.78 0.32
CA LEU A 29 -31.06 -29.81 -0.44
C LEU A 29 -31.66 -30.88 0.47
N ALA A 30 -30.91 -31.33 1.48
CA ALA A 30 -31.37 -32.28 2.48
C ALA A 30 -32.58 -31.73 3.25
N LYS A 31 -32.55 -30.43 3.63
CA LYS A 31 -33.70 -29.74 4.24
C LYS A 31 -34.91 -29.72 3.30
N LYS A 32 -34.72 -29.33 2.04
CA LYS A 32 -35.79 -29.22 1.04
C LYS A 32 -36.44 -30.58 0.77
N ARG A 33 -35.62 -31.64 0.70
CA ARG A 33 -36.06 -33.03 0.50
C ARG A 33 -36.53 -33.71 1.78
N LYS A 34 -36.50 -33.02 2.92
CA LYS A 34 -36.85 -33.55 4.25
C LYS A 34 -36.11 -34.85 4.60
N LEU A 35 -34.84 -34.95 4.20
CA LEU A 35 -34.01 -36.10 4.55
C LEU A 35 -33.73 -36.08 6.06
N GLY A 36 -34.10 -37.16 6.74
CA GLY A 36 -33.81 -37.37 8.15
C GLY A 36 -32.50 -38.12 8.34
N PHE A 37 -31.73 -37.73 9.36
CA PHE A 37 -30.51 -38.43 9.75
C PHE A 37 -30.59 -38.78 11.24
N PRO A 38 -30.18 -39.99 11.66
CA PRO A 38 -30.31 -40.41 13.05
C PRO A 38 -29.35 -39.69 14.00
N HIS A 39 -28.13 -39.39 13.54
CA HIS A 39 -27.11 -38.70 14.31
C HIS A 39 -26.14 -37.94 13.39
N VAL A 40 -25.37 -37.00 13.96
CA VAL A 40 -24.41 -36.16 13.21
C VAL A 40 -23.42 -37.00 12.40
N THR A 41 -23.01 -38.17 12.90
CA THR A 41 -22.09 -39.07 12.19
C THR A 41 -22.69 -39.63 10.89
N ALA A 42 -23.99 -39.95 10.86
CA ALA A 42 -24.65 -40.47 9.66
C ALA A 42 -24.83 -39.37 8.60
N LEU A 43 -25.11 -38.14 9.05
CA LEU A 43 -25.09 -36.97 8.18
C LEU A 43 -23.69 -36.71 7.60
N ALA A 44 -22.65 -36.87 8.41
CA ALA A 44 -21.26 -36.72 7.97
C ALA A 44 -20.85 -37.81 6.97
N GLU A 45 -21.34 -39.05 7.10
CA GLU A 45 -21.12 -40.13 6.14
C GLU A 45 -21.75 -39.83 4.78
N ALA A 46 -23.05 -39.53 4.75
CA ALA A 46 -23.75 -39.19 3.51
C ALA A 46 -23.15 -37.96 2.81
N LEU A 47 -22.72 -36.96 3.61
CA LEU A 47 -22.05 -35.78 3.07
C LEU A 47 -20.64 -36.09 2.54
N ALA A 48 -19.90 -37.00 3.18
CA ALA A 48 -18.58 -37.43 2.73
C ALA A 48 -18.65 -38.17 1.39
N GLU A 49 -19.67 -39.00 1.19
CA GLU A 49 -19.96 -39.63 -0.11
C GLU A 49 -20.30 -38.58 -1.18
N HIS A 50 -21.19 -37.64 -0.87
CA HIS A 50 -21.55 -36.56 -1.78
C HIS A 50 -20.35 -35.67 -2.16
N LEU A 51 -19.51 -35.32 -1.18
CA LEU A 51 -18.29 -34.56 -1.44
C LEU A 51 -17.27 -35.35 -2.26
N SER A 52 -17.18 -36.66 -2.07
CA SER A 52 -16.28 -37.49 -2.85
C SER A 52 -16.67 -37.51 -4.33
N ILE A 53 -17.97 -37.51 -4.62
CA ILE A 53 -18.51 -37.40 -5.98
C ILE A 53 -18.29 -35.98 -6.54
N ALA A 54 -18.60 -34.95 -5.76
CA ALA A 54 -18.54 -33.56 -6.22
C ALA A 54 -17.11 -33.04 -6.44
N GLU A 55 -16.14 -33.48 -5.63
CA GLU A 55 -14.74 -33.03 -5.71
C GLU A 55 -13.84 -34.02 -6.46
N GLY A 56 -14.34 -35.22 -6.80
CA GLY A 56 -13.56 -36.28 -7.45
C GLY A 56 -12.43 -36.84 -6.58
N LYS A 57 -12.46 -36.61 -5.26
CA LYS A 57 -11.43 -37.02 -4.30
C LYS A 57 -12.06 -37.66 -3.07
N PRO A 58 -11.48 -38.74 -2.51
CA PRO A 58 -12.06 -39.39 -1.34
C PRO A 58 -12.09 -38.43 -0.14
N CYS A 59 -13.28 -38.21 0.41
CA CYS A 59 -13.49 -37.46 1.63
C CYS A 59 -13.95 -38.43 2.74
N SER A 60 -13.38 -38.33 3.94
CA SER A 60 -13.79 -39.16 5.06
C SER A 60 -14.70 -38.40 6.02
N LYS A 61 -15.63 -39.11 6.67
CA LYS A 61 -16.45 -38.56 7.76
C LYS A 61 -15.58 -37.92 8.86
N SER A 62 -14.44 -38.55 9.18
CA SER A 62 -13.49 -38.08 10.18
C SER A 62 -12.91 -36.73 9.80
N THR A 63 -12.63 -36.48 8.52
CA THR A 63 -12.16 -35.18 8.02
C THR A 63 -13.19 -34.08 8.26
N LEU A 64 -14.47 -34.38 8.04
CA LEU A 64 -15.57 -33.43 8.25
C LEU A 64 -15.80 -33.12 9.73
N LEU A 65 -15.66 -34.13 10.60
CA LEU A 65 -15.84 -33.98 12.03
C LEU A 65 -14.62 -33.36 12.74
N ARG A 66 -13.41 -33.49 12.18
CA ARG A 66 -12.20 -32.85 12.69
C ARG A 66 -12.10 -31.37 12.28
N ASN A 67 -12.58 -31.01 11.09
CA ASN A 67 -12.60 -29.61 10.67
C ASN A 67 -13.76 -28.86 11.36
N GLN A 68 -13.37 -27.90 12.20
CA GLN A 68 -14.28 -27.12 13.03
C GLN A 68 -15.38 -26.41 12.23
N LYS A 69 -15.03 -25.84 11.08
CA LYS A 69 -15.95 -25.06 10.23
C LYS A 69 -17.07 -25.94 9.66
N TYR A 70 -16.77 -27.19 9.36
CA TYR A 70 -17.75 -28.14 8.82
C TYR A 70 -18.61 -28.72 9.94
N LYS A 71 -18.00 -29.11 11.06
CA LYS A 71 -18.71 -29.66 12.22
C LYS A 71 -19.82 -28.72 12.70
N VAL A 72 -19.58 -27.41 12.77
CA VAL A 72 -20.61 -26.42 13.15
C VAL A 72 -21.84 -26.48 12.24
N LYS A 73 -21.63 -26.58 10.93
CA LYS A 73 -22.74 -26.63 9.96
C LYS A 73 -23.56 -27.92 10.13
N LEU A 74 -22.89 -29.05 10.36
CA LEU A 74 -23.53 -30.34 10.55
C LEU A 74 -24.33 -30.41 11.85
N VAL A 75 -23.74 -30.01 12.98
CA VAL A 75 -24.43 -30.01 14.28
C VAL A 75 -25.56 -28.97 14.28
N GLY A 76 -25.34 -27.79 13.69
CA GLY A 76 -26.38 -26.78 13.54
C GLY A 76 -27.57 -27.26 12.70
N PHE A 77 -27.32 -27.99 11.62
CA PHE A 77 -28.39 -28.62 10.83
C PHE A 77 -29.16 -29.65 11.64
N MET A 78 -28.47 -30.54 12.36
CA MET A 78 -29.09 -31.55 13.22
C MET A 78 -29.94 -30.92 14.34
N ALA A 79 -29.46 -29.85 14.97
CA ALA A 79 -30.23 -29.12 15.98
C ALA A 79 -31.54 -28.56 15.41
N VAL A 80 -31.51 -27.98 14.20
CA VAL A 80 -32.72 -27.45 13.55
C VAL A 80 -33.66 -28.57 13.09
N ALA A 81 -33.12 -29.64 12.49
CA ALA A 81 -33.90 -30.78 12.00
C ALA A 81 -34.60 -31.54 13.15
N ASN A 82 -33.93 -31.71 14.29
CA ASN A 82 -34.50 -32.36 15.46
C ASN A 82 -35.58 -31.50 16.13
N ILE A 83 -35.41 -30.16 16.20
CA ILE A 83 -36.48 -29.25 16.69
C ILE A 83 -37.75 -29.36 15.83
N THR A 84 -37.61 -29.52 14.51
CA THR A 84 -38.77 -29.70 13.62
C THR A 84 -39.42 -31.07 13.74
N ASN A 85 -38.67 -32.12 14.08
CA ASN A 85 -39.19 -33.48 14.23
C ASN A 85 -39.84 -33.73 15.61
N HIS A 86 -39.36 -33.09 16.68
CA HIS A 86 -39.95 -33.22 18.03
C HIS A 86 -41.33 -32.58 18.18
N LYS A 87 -41.82 -31.78 17.22
CA LYS A 87 -43.20 -31.29 17.24
C LYS A 87 -44.25 -32.40 16.99
N ASN A 88 -43.86 -33.56 16.45
CA ASN A 88 -44.79 -34.62 16.04
C ASN A 88 -44.53 -36.01 16.66
N GLY A 89 -43.66 -36.16 17.67
CA GLY A 89 -43.50 -37.47 18.30
C GLY A 89 -42.42 -37.51 19.36
N LYS A 90 -42.72 -38.22 20.46
CA LYS A 90 -41.82 -38.52 21.57
C LYS A 90 -40.46 -38.98 21.04
N GLY A 91 -39.40 -38.24 21.34
CA GLY A 91 -38.03 -38.61 21.03
C GLY A 91 -37.10 -37.98 22.07
N ASP A 92 -36.15 -38.76 22.55
CA ASP A 92 -35.20 -38.41 23.60
C ASP A 92 -34.50 -37.07 23.36
N GLY A 93 -34.33 -36.32 24.45
CA GLY A 93 -33.79 -34.97 24.47
C GLY A 93 -32.35 -34.89 23.96
N PHE A 94 -32.18 -34.51 22.70
CA PHE A 94 -30.88 -34.03 22.23
C PHE A 94 -30.65 -32.59 22.74
N SER A 95 -29.87 -32.44 23.79
CA SER A 95 -29.43 -31.18 24.41
C SER A 95 -28.40 -30.40 23.57
N GLY A 96 -28.37 -30.58 22.25
CA GLY A 96 -27.37 -29.98 21.37
C GLY A 96 -27.53 -28.47 21.13
N ARG A 97 -28.58 -27.83 21.65
CA ARG A 97 -28.79 -26.37 21.52
C ARG A 97 -27.72 -25.58 22.30
N PRO A 98 -27.52 -25.81 23.61
CA PRO A 98 -26.40 -25.22 24.34
C PRO A 98 -25.05 -25.64 23.78
N GLU A 99 -24.88 -26.85 23.26
CA GLU A 99 -23.62 -27.24 22.61
C GLU A 99 -23.35 -26.42 21.35
N VAL A 100 -24.32 -26.23 20.45
CA VAL A 100 -24.17 -25.41 19.23
C VAL A 100 -23.91 -23.95 19.57
N GLU A 101 -24.59 -23.42 20.59
CA GLU A 101 -24.46 -22.04 21.04
C GLU A 101 -23.08 -21.80 21.66
N ASN A 102 -22.66 -22.65 22.61
CA ASN A 102 -21.30 -22.67 23.15
C ASN A 102 -20.24 -22.82 22.06
N PHE A 103 -20.53 -23.59 21.00
CA PHE A 103 -19.59 -23.81 19.91
C PHE A 103 -19.50 -22.59 18.98
N LYS A 104 -20.61 -21.92 18.72
CA LYS A 104 -20.65 -20.65 17.97
C LYS A 104 -19.92 -19.56 18.73
N GLU A 105 -20.16 -19.43 20.02
CA GLU A 105 -19.46 -18.49 20.89
C GLU A 105 -17.95 -18.75 20.90
N ARG A 106 -17.51 -20.01 21.03
CA ARG A 106 -16.09 -20.38 20.93
C ARG A 106 -15.48 -20.00 19.57
N LEU A 107 -16.24 -20.17 18.48
CA LEU A 107 -15.79 -19.81 17.15
C LEU A 107 -15.70 -18.28 16.98
N GLU A 108 -16.68 -17.55 17.51
CA GLU A 108 -16.71 -16.09 17.53
C GLU A 108 -15.56 -15.52 18.36
N ILE A 109 -15.33 -16.04 19.57
CA ILE A 109 -14.18 -15.67 20.41
C ILE A 109 -12.86 -15.94 19.66
N THR A 110 -12.74 -17.07 18.97
CA THR A 110 -11.52 -17.39 18.22
C THR A 110 -11.33 -16.45 17.02
N ASN A 111 -12.39 -16.12 16.30
CA ASN A 111 -12.36 -15.18 15.19
C ASN A 111 -12.04 -13.76 15.68
N LEU A 112 -12.68 -13.30 16.76
CA LEU A 112 -12.43 -12.01 17.38
C LEU A 112 -10.99 -11.91 17.88
N ARG A 113 -10.43 -12.96 18.49
CA ARG A 113 -9.02 -13.01 18.89
C ARG A 113 -8.09 -12.85 17.68
N ARG A 114 -8.35 -13.57 16.60
CA ARG A 114 -7.55 -13.47 15.36
C ARG A 114 -7.65 -12.08 14.74
N GLU A 115 -8.84 -11.49 14.68
CA GLU A 115 -9.02 -10.15 14.15
C GLU A 115 -8.37 -9.11 15.05
N ASN A 116 -8.47 -9.25 16.37
CA ASN A 116 -7.79 -8.35 17.32
C ASN A 116 -6.27 -8.42 17.16
N GLU A 117 -5.71 -9.61 16.97
CA GLU A 117 -4.29 -9.79 16.70
C GLU A 117 -3.87 -9.20 15.35
N ARG A 118 -4.69 -9.39 14.30
CA ARG A 118 -4.50 -8.73 13.00
C ARG A 118 -4.51 -7.20 13.14
N LEU A 119 -5.47 -6.66 13.87
CA LEU A 119 -5.61 -5.23 14.12
C LEU A 119 -4.46 -4.68 14.95
N LYS A 120 -3.93 -5.44 15.91
CA LYS A 120 -2.72 -5.06 16.66
C LYS A 120 -1.50 -4.97 15.76
N ILE A 121 -1.29 -5.95 14.88
CA ILE A 121 -0.20 -5.92 13.89
C ILE A 121 -0.36 -4.70 12.99
N LEU A 122 -1.57 -4.48 12.48
CA LEU A 122 -1.84 -3.35 11.58
C LEU A 122 -1.66 -2.02 12.29
N TYR A 123 -2.11 -1.90 13.54
CA TYR A 123 -1.89 -0.73 14.39
C TYR A 123 -0.40 -0.47 14.61
N GLN A 124 0.38 -1.49 14.99
CA GLN A 124 1.82 -1.40 15.14
C GLN A 124 2.50 -0.98 13.84
N GLU A 125 2.08 -1.51 12.69
CA GLU A 125 2.63 -1.11 11.40
C GLU A 125 2.27 0.32 11.04
N THR A 126 1.03 0.76 11.31
CA THR A 126 0.61 2.15 11.09
C THR A 126 1.32 3.12 12.01
N GLU A 127 1.51 2.78 13.29
CA GLU A 127 2.27 3.61 14.22
C GLU A 127 3.74 3.67 13.83
N ARG A 128 4.33 2.54 13.42
CA ARG A 128 5.71 2.52 12.89
C ARG A 128 5.84 3.39 11.64
N ARG A 129 4.87 3.35 10.71
CA ARG A 129 4.86 4.24 9.53
C ARG A 129 4.72 5.70 9.91
N LYS A 130 3.85 6.05 10.86
CA LYS A 130 3.74 7.43 11.37
C LYS A 130 5.00 7.88 12.10
N GLU A 131 5.70 6.98 12.79
CA GLU A 131 6.99 7.26 13.42
C GLU A 131 8.08 7.49 12.36
N GLU A 132 8.13 6.64 11.32
CA GLU A 132 9.01 6.81 10.16
C GLU A 132 8.70 8.11 9.39
N GLU A 133 7.42 8.47 9.23
CA GLU A 133 6.98 9.71 8.61
C GLU A 133 7.32 10.93 9.48
N ARG A 134 7.07 10.89 10.80
CA ARG A 134 7.50 11.96 11.72
C ARG A 134 9.01 12.12 11.76
N ASN A 135 9.77 11.03 11.70
CA ASN A 135 11.23 11.07 11.65
C ASN A 135 11.71 11.62 10.31
N ARG A 136 11.06 11.28 9.19
CA ARG A 136 11.33 11.88 7.88
C ARG A 136 10.93 13.35 7.82
N GLU A 137 9.81 13.74 8.40
CA GLU A 137 9.38 15.13 8.49
C GLU A 137 10.33 15.93 9.38
N SER A 138 10.86 15.32 10.44
CA SER A 138 11.90 15.92 11.29
C SER A 138 13.25 16.01 10.57
N GLU A 139 13.65 14.99 9.79
CA GLU A 139 14.82 15.06 8.91
C GLU A 139 14.63 16.13 7.82
N VAL A 140 13.46 16.20 7.19
CA VAL A 140 13.13 17.20 6.16
C VAL A 140 13.00 18.60 6.74
N LEU A 141 12.57 18.77 7.99
CA LEU A 141 12.57 20.08 8.67
C LEU A 141 14.00 20.50 9.06
N LEU A 142 14.90 19.56 9.33
CA LEU A 142 16.32 19.83 9.58
C LEU A 142 17.13 20.02 8.28
N THR A 143 16.76 19.37 7.18
CA THR A 143 17.46 19.47 5.89
C THR A 143 16.78 20.37 4.86
N GLY A 144 15.52 20.76 5.04
CA GLY A 144 14.75 21.53 4.06
C GLY A 144 15.25 22.96 3.91
N GLY A 145 15.61 23.60 5.02
CA GLY A 145 16.32 24.87 5.00
C GLY A 145 17.70 24.77 4.35
N ASP A 146 18.44 23.69 4.61
CA ASP A 146 19.80 23.51 4.10
C ASP A 146 19.85 23.05 2.64
N ALA A 147 18.89 22.25 2.18
CA ALA A 147 18.82 21.78 0.80
C ALA A 147 18.37 22.89 -0.16
N GLU A 148 17.38 23.71 0.23
CA GLU A 148 17.02 24.90 -0.53
C GLU A 148 18.14 25.94 -0.50
N ARG A 149 18.78 26.18 0.65
CA ARG A 149 19.96 27.06 0.72
C ARG A 149 21.10 26.57 -0.15
N ARG A 150 21.45 25.28 -0.10
CA ARG A 150 22.48 24.68 -0.97
C ARG A 150 22.11 24.80 -2.45
N SER A 151 20.84 24.59 -2.81
CA SER A 151 20.38 24.75 -4.19
C SER A 151 20.49 26.20 -4.67
N ILE A 152 20.16 27.17 -3.81
CA ILE A 152 20.29 28.60 -4.11
C ILE A 152 21.78 28.98 -4.23
N GLU A 153 22.62 28.53 -3.30
CA GLU A 153 24.07 28.74 -3.33
C GLU A 153 24.71 28.14 -4.58
N GLU A 154 24.32 26.93 -4.98
CA GLU A 154 24.78 26.30 -6.21
C GLU A 154 24.36 27.07 -7.47
N LEU A 155 23.14 27.59 -7.51
CA LEU A 155 22.65 28.42 -8.62
C LEU A 155 23.40 29.76 -8.68
N GLN A 156 23.65 30.38 -7.53
CA GLN A 156 24.45 31.60 -7.41
C GLN A 156 25.90 31.37 -7.87
N ASN A 157 26.52 30.26 -7.46
CA ASN A 157 27.86 29.88 -7.88
C ASN A 157 27.93 29.61 -9.39
N ARG A 158 26.97 28.87 -9.95
CA ARG A 158 26.88 28.63 -11.41
C ARG A 158 26.69 29.93 -12.19
N HIS A 159 25.84 30.83 -11.70
CA HIS A 159 25.65 32.15 -12.28
C HIS A 159 26.96 32.95 -12.27
N ALA A 160 27.64 33.02 -11.12
CA ALA A 160 28.92 33.72 -10.99
C ALA A 160 30.00 33.16 -11.95
N LEU A 161 30.14 31.84 -12.03
CA LEU A 161 31.07 31.20 -12.96
C LEU A 161 30.74 31.50 -14.43
N THR A 162 29.45 31.54 -14.77
CA THR A 162 29.00 31.88 -16.13
C THR A 162 29.33 33.33 -16.47
N CYS A 163 29.07 34.26 -15.55
CA CYS A 163 29.44 35.66 -15.73
C CYS A 163 30.96 35.86 -15.81
N GLN A 164 31.74 35.11 -15.02
CA GLN A 164 33.21 35.15 -15.09
C GLN A 164 33.74 34.63 -16.43
N ALA A 165 33.20 33.51 -16.92
CA ALA A 165 33.55 32.96 -18.22
C ALA A 165 33.19 33.94 -19.36
N LEU A 166 32.01 34.55 -19.28
CA LEU A 166 31.58 35.57 -20.23
C LEU A 166 32.48 36.81 -20.17
N HIS A 167 32.85 37.28 -18.98
CA HIS A 167 33.79 38.38 -18.83
C HIS A 167 35.14 38.06 -19.47
N ALA A 168 35.72 36.89 -19.19
CA ALA A 168 36.98 36.47 -19.79
C ALA A 168 36.91 36.40 -21.32
N LEU A 169 35.78 35.90 -21.86
CA LEU A 169 35.54 35.90 -23.30
C LEU A 169 35.46 37.31 -23.87
N LEU A 170 34.70 38.21 -23.23
CA LEU A 170 34.53 39.60 -23.66
C LEU A 170 35.84 40.38 -23.61
N THR A 171 36.69 40.14 -22.60
CA THR A 171 38.05 40.70 -22.54
C THR A 171 38.92 40.17 -23.67
N TYR A 172 38.81 38.89 -24.02
CA TYR A 172 39.58 38.31 -25.13
C TYR A 172 39.18 38.88 -26.50
N ILE A 173 37.92 39.29 -26.68
CA ILE A 173 37.39 39.86 -27.93
C ILE A 173 37.15 41.37 -27.87
N GLU A 174 37.83 42.08 -26.97
CA GLU A 174 37.60 43.51 -26.70
C GLU A 174 37.76 44.43 -27.93
N ASP A 175 38.54 43.98 -28.92
CA ASP A 175 38.72 44.67 -30.20
C ASP A 175 37.43 44.69 -31.04
N PHE A 176 36.59 43.66 -30.91
CA PHE A 176 35.38 43.47 -31.71
C PHE A 176 34.11 43.84 -30.95
N VAL A 177 34.09 43.65 -29.63
CA VAL A 177 32.90 43.88 -28.79
C VAL A 177 33.21 44.91 -27.71
N LEU A 178 32.51 46.04 -27.77
CA LEU A 178 32.50 47.03 -26.71
C LEU A 178 31.46 46.66 -25.65
N VAL A 179 31.91 46.58 -24.40
CA VAL A 179 31.03 46.43 -23.24
C VAL A 179 30.67 47.83 -22.73
N ASP A 180 29.49 48.32 -23.10
CA ASP A 180 28.97 49.63 -22.67
C ASP A 180 28.33 49.49 -21.29
N ALA A 181 29.10 49.87 -20.26
CA ALA A 181 28.66 49.79 -18.87
C ALA A 181 27.57 50.79 -18.49
N ASP A 182 27.49 51.93 -19.18
CA ASP A 182 26.52 52.99 -18.88
C ASP A 182 25.15 52.64 -19.48
N GLY A 183 25.15 52.07 -20.69
CA GLY A 183 23.96 51.57 -21.37
C GLY A 183 23.60 50.11 -21.06
N GLU A 184 24.40 49.43 -20.23
CA GLU A 184 24.32 48.00 -19.92
C GLU A 184 24.09 47.13 -21.16
N ARG A 185 24.92 47.28 -22.19
CA ARG A 185 24.73 46.60 -23.49
C ARG A 185 26.05 46.17 -24.11
N PHE A 186 25.97 45.16 -24.97
CA PHE A 186 27.12 44.74 -25.79
C PHE A 186 26.99 45.32 -27.19
N ILE A 187 28.05 45.95 -27.67
CA ILE A 187 28.06 46.70 -28.93
C ILE A 187 29.14 46.13 -29.85
N ASP A 188 28.77 45.83 -31.08
CA ASP A 188 29.66 45.44 -32.17
C ASP A 188 30.45 46.66 -32.65
N ARG A 189 31.78 46.65 -32.48
CA ARG A 189 32.66 47.73 -32.93
C ARG A 189 32.82 47.76 -34.45
N ALA A 190 32.54 46.66 -35.15
CA ALA A 190 32.67 46.60 -36.61
C ALA A 190 31.49 47.29 -37.34
N LYS A 191 30.39 47.59 -36.65
CA LYS A 191 29.19 48.20 -37.23
C LYS A 191 28.95 49.63 -36.75
N LEU A 192 28.62 50.51 -37.69
CA LEU A 192 28.33 51.93 -37.43
C LEU A 192 26.86 52.23 -37.07
N ARG A 193 25.91 51.36 -37.46
CA ARG A 193 24.46 51.53 -37.19
C ARG A 193 23.85 50.20 -36.75
N ASN A 194 22.86 50.24 -35.87
CA ASN A 194 22.21 49.06 -35.29
C ASN A 194 23.23 48.02 -34.78
N ASN A 195 24.21 48.50 -34.02
CA ASN A 195 25.38 47.75 -33.60
C ASN A 195 25.23 47.11 -32.21
N VAL A 196 24.03 47.14 -31.61
CA VAL A 196 23.78 46.46 -30.33
C VAL A 196 23.65 44.95 -30.60
N ILE A 197 24.54 44.15 -29.99
CA ILE A 197 24.52 42.69 -30.03
C ILE A 197 23.56 42.15 -28.97
N VAL A 198 23.63 42.70 -27.76
CA VAL A 198 22.79 42.30 -26.63
C VAL A 198 22.25 43.55 -25.94
N GLU A 199 20.93 43.63 -25.84
CA GLU A 199 20.21 44.72 -25.22
C GLU A 199 20.24 44.64 -23.69
N HIS A 200 20.01 45.80 -23.04
CA HIS A 200 19.98 45.95 -21.59
C HIS A 200 19.17 44.88 -20.86
N ARG A 201 17.96 44.57 -21.35
CA ARG A 201 17.08 43.61 -20.68
C ARG A 201 17.72 42.22 -20.48
N LEU A 202 18.59 41.80 -21.39
CA LEU A 202 19.27 40.51 -21.32
C LEU A 202 20.65 40.60 -20.67
N ALA A 203 21.34 41.73 -20.83
CA ALA A 203 22.69 41.89 -20.30
C ALA A 203 22.72 42.38 -18.84
N SER A 204 21.63 42.94 -18.32
CA SER A 204 21.57 43.52 -16.98
C SER A 204 22.10 42.60 -15.86
N PRO A 205 21.75 41.30 -15.79
CA PRO A 205 22.29 40.40 -14.75
C PRO A 205 23.82 40.27 -14.77
N PHE A 206 24.43 40.34 -15.96
CA PHE A 206 25.89 40.34 -16.09
C PHE A 206 26.48 41.67 -15.59
N PHE A 207 25.86 42.81 -15.90
CA PHE A 207 26.32 44.11 -15.43
C PHE A 207 26.16 44.28 -13.91
N ASP A 208 25.09 43.73 -13.33
CA ASP A 208 24.91 43.62 -11.87
C ASP A 208 26.05 42.83 -11.23
N TRP A 209 26.35 41.65 -11.79
CA TRP A 209 27.47 40.84 -11.33
C TRP A 209 28.80 41.58 -11.49
N LEU A 210 29.02 42.25 -12.64
CA LEU A 210 30.24 42.99 -12.93
C LEU A 210 30.44 44.13 -11.91
N ARG A 211 29.40 44.90 -11.59
CA ARG A 211 29.46 45.96 -10.56
C ARG A 211 29.83 45.39 -9.20
N ALA A 212 29.24 44.26 -8.81
CA ALA A 212 29.55 43.60 -7.53
C ALA A 212 31.00 43.08 -7.45
N HIS A 213 31.64 42.77 -8.58
CA HIS A 213 32.96 42.14 -8.63
C HIS A 213 34.07 43.02 -9.25
N ARG A 214 33.77 44.28 -9.60
CA ARG A 214 34.73 45.25 -10.17
C ARG A 214 35.98 45.46 -9.30
N GLY A 215 35.86 45.34 -7.97
CA GLY A 215 37.00 45.44 -7.05
C GLY A 215 37.92 44.21 -7.01
N ILE A 216 37.46 43.06 -7.50
CA ILE A 216 38.18 41.78 -7.46
C ILE A 216 38.83 41.49 -8.82
N LEU A 217 38.20 41.94 -9.91
CA LEU A 217 38.66 41.76 -11.29
C LEU A 217 39.54 42.93 -11.79
N GLY A 218 39.86 43.88 -10.90
CA GLY A 218 40.67 45.07 -11.17
C GLY A 218 42.12 44.74 -11.45
N GLY A 219 42.38 44.38 -12.70
CA GLY A 219 43.71 44.18 -13.26
C GLY A 219 43.87 44.90 -14.60
N LYS A 220 43.61 46.20 -14.64
CA LYS A 220 44.40 47.27 -15.28
C LYS A 220 43.57 48.55 -15.44
N SER A 221 44.22 49.65 -15.06
CA SER A 221 43.87 51.04 -15.33
C SER A 221 43.79 51.34 -16.83
#